data_AF-A0AAE7E401-F1
#
_entry.id   AF-A0AAE7E401-F1
#
_cell.length_a   1.000
_cell.length_b   1.000
_cell.length_c   1.000
_cell.angle_alpha   90.00
_cell.angle_beta   90.00
_cell.angle_gamma   90.00
#
_symmetry.space_group_name_H-M   'P 1'
#
loop_
_entity.id
_entity.type
_entity.pdbx_description
1 polymer ?
#
loop_
_entity_poly.entity_id
_entity_poly.type
_entity_poly.pdbx_seq_one_letter_code
_entity_poly.pdbx_strand_id
1 'polypeptide(L)'
;MSKSQADIFENKLLKIINNQSDIYDFIVEYINDKSYGTFRIFSKRLKELNQKLFSENSITEEEYKKINNAISNKSKTRNPEVIFDMEGFLKKYLLYFEVNKNDNKNLLNILFLMLPFLYVKTFKDLQNIRIEDIEILEFNKCIVIKHTNFLTGDNQTIKMGKFYKEWLYLFNLAKAKEKFLFVNASSNYTLFNQKLDPYLCNFTNKETSNTKYITIIKNALKYSKKTIFEIL
;
A
#
# COMPACT_ATOMS: atom_id res chain seq x y z
N MET A 1 -0.25 17.47 -26.69
CA MET A 1 0.12 16.20 -26.02
C MET A 1 0.76 16.53 -24.68
N SER A 2 0.23 16.04 -23.56
CA SER A 2 0.87 16.26 -22.24
C SER A 2 2.21 15.54 -22.23
N LYS A 3 3.31 16.29 -22.02
CA LYS A 3 4.64 15.68 -21.84
C LYS A 3 4.56 14.64 -20.72
N SER A 4 5.04 13.43 -20.95
CA SER A 4 5.07 12.43 -19.89
C SER A 4 5.94 12.95 -18.75
N GLN A 5 5.68 12.52 -17.51
CA GLN A 5 6.53 12.93 -16.38
C GLN A 5 8.01 12.57 -16.61
N ALA A 6 8.28 11.54 -17.42
CA ALA A 6 9.62 11.16 -17.83
C ALA A 6 10.28 12.20 -18.77
N ASP A 7 9.51 12.84 -19.66
CA ASP A 7 10.05 13.87 -20.57
C ASP A 7 10.28 15.21 -19.84
N ILE A 8 9.43 15.53 -18.86
CA ILE A 8 9.63 16.69 -17.98
C ILE A 8 10.90 16.50 -17.14
N PHE A 9 11.11 15.29 -16.65
CA PHE A 9 12.29 14.88 -15.90
C PHE A 9 13.56 14.97 -16.74
N GLU A 10 13.55 14.45 -17.97
CA GLU A 10 14.67 14.43 -18.90
C GLU A 10 15.14 15.85 -19.27
N ASN A 11 14.18 16.74 -19.55
CA ASN A 11 14.48 18.16 -19.82
C ASN A 11 15.07 18.89 -18.61
N LYS A 12 14.71 18.50 -17.38
CA LYS A 12 15.32 19.06 -16.17
C LYS A 12 16.73 18.52 -15.97
N LEU A 13 16.94 17.23 -16.18
CA LEU A 13 18.25 16.61 -16.01
C LEU A 13 19.26 17.15 -17.04
N LEU A 14 18.88 17.26 -18.32
CA LEU A 14 19.72 17.84 -19.38
C LEU A 14 20.08 19.32 -19.12
N LYS A 15 19.13 20.12 -18.61
CA LYS A 15 19.39 21.53 -18.26
C LYS A 15 20.39 21.68 -17.11
N ILE A 16 20.40 20.73 -16.16
CA ILE A 16 21.31 20.80 -15.01
C ILE A 16 22.70 20.29 -15.40
N ILE A 17 22.78 19.22 -16.21
CA ILE A 17 24.04 18.68 -16.76
C ILE A 17 24.78 19.74 -17.59
N ASN A 18 24.07 20.52 -18.41
CA ASN A 18 24.69 21.56 -19.25
C ASN A 18 25.29 22.73 -18.46
N ASN A 19 25.02 22.85 -17.16
CA ASN A 19 25.39 24.00 -16.33
C ASN A 19 26.43 23.67 -15.23
N GLN A 20 26.94 22.44 -15.16
CA GLN A 20 27.86 22.02 -14.08
C GLN A 20 29.13 21.35 -14.61
N SER A 21 30.22 21.54 -13.88
CA SER A 21 31.54 20.98 -14.17
C SER A 21 31.75 19.56 -13.66
N ASP A 22 30.76 18.96 -12.97
CA ASP A 22 30.88 17.61 -12.40
C ASP A 22 29.60 16.78 -12.63
N ILE A 23 29.48 16.28 -13.86
CA ILE A 23 28.31 15.54 -14.36
C ILE A 23 28.10 14.25 -13.56
N TYR A 24 29.19 13.62 -13.12
CA TYR A 24 29.16 12.39 -12.33
C TYR A 24 28.49 12.60 -10.97
N ASP A 25 29.01 13.54 -10.18
CA ASP A 25 28.51 13.79 -8.82
C ASP A 25 27.03 14.20 -8.84
N PHE A 26 26.64 15.03 -9.81
CA PHE A 26 25.24 15.39 -9.99
C PHE A 26 24.35 14.17 -10.25
N ILE A 27 24.73 13.27 -11.16
CA ILE A 27 23.92 12.09 -11.49
C ILE A 27 23.82 11.16 -10.26
N VAL A 28 24.91 10.99 -9.52
CA VAL A 28 24.93 10.14 -8.32
C VAL A 28 24.07 10.73 -7.21
N GLU A 29 24.20 12.03 -6.93
CA GLU A 29 23.37 12.74 -5.96
C GLU A 29 21.89 12.64 -6.35
N TYR A 30 21.59 12.82 -7.63
CA TYR A 30 20.24 12.70 -8.16
C TYR A 30 19.67 11.27 -8.00
N ILE A 31 20.45 10.22 -8.31
CA ILE A 31 20.04 8.82 -8.08
C ILE A 31 19.78 8.59 -6.59
N ASN A 32 20.58 9.18 -5.72
CA ASN A 32 20.48 9.01 -4.27
C ASN A 32 19.24 9.69 -3.68
N ASP A 33 18.90 10.90 -4.14
CA ASP A 33 17.72 11.65 -3.70
C ASP A 33 16.39 10.97 -4.10
N LYS A 34 16.37 10.12 -5.14
CA LYS A 34 15.13 9.47 -5.59
C LYS A 34 14.84 8.14 -4.89
N SER A 35 13.55 7.95 -4.59
CA SER A 35 13.01 6.67 -4.13
C SER A 35 13.21 5.58 -5.18
N TYR A 36 13.38 4.32 -4.77
CA TYR A 36 13.56 3.20 -5.70
C TYR A 36 12.39 3.05 -6.69
N GLY A 37 11.15 3.34 -6.25
CA GLY A 37 9.97 3.29 -7.13
C GLY A 37 10.04 4.31 -8.26
N THR A 38 10.45 5.54 -7.94
CA THR A 38 10.67 6.60 -8.93
C THR A 38 11.87 6.27 -9.83
N PHE A 39 12.98 5.83 -9.25
CA PHE A 39 14.19 5.41 -9.96
C PHE A 39 13.91 4.31 -10.98
N ARG A 40 13.11 3.30 -10.61
CA ARG A 40 12.74 2.20 -11.52
C ARG A 40 12.05 2.68 -12.80
N ILE A 41 11.29 3.78 -12.73
CA ILE A 41 10.55 4.31 -13.88
C ILE A 41 11.50 5.00 -14.87
N PHE A 42 12.54 5.69 -14.40
CA PHE A 42 13.44 6.46 -15.27
C PHE A 42 14.81 5.83 -15.50
N SER A 43 15.17 4.73 -14.82
CA SER A 43 16.51 4.11 -14.91
C SER A 43 16.88 3.65 -16.33
N LYS A 44 15.90 3.21 -17.13
CA LYS A 44 16.13 2.86 -18.53
C LYS A 44 16.63 4.07 -19.34
N ARG A 45 16.00 5.22 -19.16
CA ARG A 45 16.38 6.47 -19.83
C ARG A 45 17.71 7.03 -19.31
N LEU A 46 18.01 6.85 -18.03
CA LEU A 46 19.29 7.27 -17.47
C LEU A 46 20.47 6.46 -18.06
N LYS A 47 20.26 5.17 -18.37
CA LYS A 47 21.26 4.36 -19.10
C LYS A 47 21.46 4.86 -20.52
N GLU A 48 20.38 5.16 -21.22
CA GLU A 48 20.42 5.73 -22.58
C GLU A 48 21.15 7.08 -22.60
N LEU A 49 20.90 7.93 -21.60
CA LEU A 49 21.60 9.20 -21.44
C LEU A 49 23.09 9.03 -21.13
N ASN A 50 23.46 8.11 -20.23
CA ASN A 50 24.87 7.84 -19.90
C ASN A 50 25.65 7.39 -21.16
N GLN A 51 25.02 6.55 -21.98
CA GLN A 51 25.59 6.12 -23.25
C GLN A 51 25.75 7.27 -24.24
N LYS A 52 24.76 8.18 -24.30
CA LYS A 52 24.82 9.38 -25.13
C LYS A 52 25.97 10.31 -24.71
N LEU A 53 26.08 10.62 -23.41
CA LEU A 53 27.13 11.48 -22.87
C LEU A 53 28.54 10.92 -23.15
N PHE A 54 28.71 9.60 -23.06
CA PHE A 54 29.97 8.95 -23.40
C PHE A 54 30.26 9.02 -24.90
N SER A 55 29.25 8.79 -25.75
CA SER A 55 29.40 8.88 -27.21
C SER A 55 29.72 10.30 -27.68
N GLU A 56 29.25 11.31 -26.96
CA GLU A 56 29.51 12.73 -27.22
C GLU A 56 30.81 13.24 -26.55
N ASN A 57 31.64 12.36 -25.98
CA ASN A 57 32.86 12.69 -25.22
C ASN A 57 32.64 13.73 -24.10
N SER A 58 31.41 13.81 -23.58
CA SER A 58 31.05 14.73 -22.48
C SER A 58 31.43 14.18 -21.10
N ILE A 59 31.70 12.88 -21.02
CA ILE A 59 32.20 12.19 -19.82
C ILE A 59 33.31 11.21 -20.24
N THR A 60 34.22 10.94 -19.31
CA THR A 60 35.29 9.95 -19.47
C THR A 60 34.77 8.51 -19.37
N GLU A 61 35.57 7.53 -19.81
CA GLU A 61 35.25 6.11 -19.63
C GLU A 61 35.14 5.73 -18.15
N GLU A 62 35.93 6.38 -17.29
CA GLU A 62 35.88 6.17 -15.84
C GLU A 62 34.56 6.65 -15.25
N GLU A 63 34.11 7.86 -15.60
CA GLU A 63 32.82 8.41 -15.19
C GLU A 63 31.66 7.57 -15.73
N TYR A 64 31.72 7.15 -16.99
CA TYR A 64 30.73 6.27 -17.59
C TYR A 64 30.56 4.96 -16.80
N LYS A 65 31.68 4.33 -16.41
CA LYS A 65 31.68 3.12 -15.56
C LYS A 65 31.12 3.41 -14.16
N LYS A 66 31.53 4.52 -13.53
CA LYS A 66 31.04 4.90 -12.20
C LYS A 66 29.53 5.17 -12.20
N ILE A 67 28.99 5.85 -13.21
CA ILE A 67 27.54 6.09 -13.37
C ILE A 67 26.79 4.78 -13.56
N ASN A 68 27.28 3.89 -14.43
CA ASN A 68 26.66 2.58 -14.62
C ASN A 68 26.64 1.75 -13.34
N ASN A 69 27.74 1.78 -12.58
CA ASN A 69 27.82 1.15 -11.28
C ASN A 69 26.85 1.78 -10.27
N ALA A 70 26.69 3.10 -10.24
CA ALA A 70 25.69 3.76 -9.39
C ALA A 70 24.26 3.34 -9.75
N ILE A 71 23.95 3.21 -11.05
CA ILE A 71 22.66 2.75 -11.55
C ILE A 71 22.41 1.28 -11.15
N SER A 72 23.41 0.40 -11.25
CA SER A 72 23.29 -1.01 -10.87
C SER A 72 23.25 -1.21 -9.35
N ASN A 73 24.03 -0.42 -8.61
CA ASN A 73 24.21 -0.52 -7.17
C ASN A 73 23.11 0.20 -6.39
N LYS A 74 22.25 0.98 -7.06
CA LYS A 74 21.00 1.47 -6.46
C LYS A 74 20.13 0.28 -6.12
N SER A 75 20.37 -0.23 -4.93
CA SER A 75 19.61 -1.32 -4.36
C SER A 75 18.19 -0.84 -4.11
N LYS A 76 17.26 -1.80 -4.17
CA LYS A 76 15.98 -1.60 -3.51
C LYS A 76 16.31 -1.52 -2.02
N THR A 77 16.59 -0.32 -1.52
CA THR A 77 16.25 0.00 -0.14
C THR A 77 14.76 -0.23 -0.07
N ARG A 78 14.37 -1.45 0.33
CA ARG A 78 13.11 -1.59 1.04
C ARG A 78 13.25 -0.54 2.11
N ASN A 79 12.40 0.49 2.08
CA ASN A 79 12.05 1.18 3.32
C ASN A 79 12.00 0.07 4.35
N PRO A 80 12.79 0.12 5.45
CA PRO A 80 12.81 -0.95 6.43
C PRO A 80 11.36 -1.37 6.55
N GLU A 81 11.06 -2.63 6.16
CA GLU A 81 9.70 -3.14 6.26
C GLU A 81 9.29 -2.67 7.63
N VAL A 82 8.33 -1.72 7.70
CA VAL A 82 7.98 -1.09 8.95
C VAL A 82 7.85 -2.27 9.89
N ILE A 83 8.77 -2.39 10.86
CA ILE A 83 8.74 -3.52 11.79
C ILE A 83 7.54 -3.16 12.64
N PHE A 84 6.39 -3.55 12.11
CA PHE A 84 5.13 -3.13 12.61
C PHE A 84 4.98 -3.96 13.87
N ASP A 85 5.24 -3.33 15.01
CA ASP A 85 5.12 -3.94 16.31
C ASP A 85 3.65 -4.28 16.52
N MET A 86 3.32 -5.50 16.12
CA MET A 86 1.96 -6.00 16.07
C MET A 86 1.34 -6.14 17.43
N GLU A 87 2.14 -6.60 18.39
CA GLU A 87 1.73 -6.75 19.78
C GLU A 87 1.54 -5.37 20.41
N GLY A 88 2.45 -4.42 20.13
CA GLY A 88 2.27 -3.02 20.51
C GLY A 88 1.01 -2.39 19.93
N PHE A 89 0.75 -2.59 18.63
CA PHE A 89 -0.47 -2.16 17.94
C PHE A 89 -1.74 -2.67 18.62
N LEU A 90 -1.83 -4.00 18.77
CA LEU A 90 -3.00 -4.64 19.36
C LEU A 90 -3.21 -4.22 20.81
N LYS A 91 -2.13 -4.14 21.61
CA LYS A 91 -2.22 -3.72 23.01
C LYS A 91 -2.77 -2.31 23.16
N LYS A 92 -2.29 -1.35 22.37
CA LYS A 92 -2.83 0.02 22.42
C LYS A 92 -4.23 0.09 21.84
N TYR A 93 -4.52 -0.67 20.80
CA TYR A 93 -5.86 -0.75 20.23
C TYR A 93 -6.90 -1.22 21.27
N LEU A 94 -6.62 -2.31 22.00
CA LEU A 94 -7.47 -2.80 23.09
C LEU A 94 -7.65 -1.80 24.24
N LEU A 95 -6.69 -0.89 24.42
CA LEU A 95 -6.74 0.13 25.47
C LEU A 95 -7.69 1.29 25.13
N TYR A 96 -7.84 1.63 23.84
CA TYR A 96 -8.63 2.79 23.39
C TYR A 96 -10.02 2.45 22.86
N PHE A 97 -10.28 1.17 22.59
CA PHE A 97 -11.53 0.70 22.00
C PHE A 97 -12.05 -0.48 22.82
N GLU A 98 -13.32 -0.43 23.22
CA GLU A 98 -14.01 -1.62 23.71
C GLU A 98 -14.08 -2.62 22.57
N VAL A 99 -13.56 -3.81 22.78
CA VAL A 99 -13.55 -4.83 21.74
C VAL A 99 -14.50 -5.96 22.06
N ASN A 100 -15.48 -6.10 21.18
CA ASN A 100 -16.53 -7.10 21.25
C ASN A 100 -16.60 -7.82 19.90
N LYS A 101 -16.26 -9.10 19.90
CA LYS A 101 -16.26 -9.95 18.69
C LYS A 101 -17.65 -10.13 18.06
N ASN A 102 -18.71 -9.85 18.80
CA ASN A 102 -20.10 -9.94 18.32
C ASN A 102 -20.65 -8.59 17.83
N ASP A 103 -19.89 -7.50 17.99
CA ASP A 103 -20.30 -6.17 17.57
C ASP A 103 -19.83 -5.89 16.14
N ASN A 104 -20.79 -5.78 15.21
CA ASN A 104 -20.54 -5.44 13.81
C ASN A 104 -20.21 -3.95 13.60
N LYS A 105 -20.32 -3.13 14.64
CA LYS A 105 -19.86 -1.73 14.67
C LYS A 105 -18.45 -1.61 15.22
N ASN A 106 -17.89 -2.69 15.77
CA ASN A 106 -16.53 -2.68 16.27
C ASN A 106 -15.55 -2.46 15.11
N LEU A 107 -14.68 -1.49 15.31
CA LEU A 107 -13.78 -1.05 14.26
C LEU A 107 -12.78 -2.14 13.81
N LEU A 108 -12.36 -3.03 14.70
CA LEU A 108 -11.41 -4.09 14.36
C LEU A 108 -12.07 -5.14 13.46
N ASN A 109 -13.33 -5.43 13.73
CA ASN A 109 -14.16 -6.31 12.90
C ASN A 109 -14.38 -5.70 11.51
N ILE A 110 -14.65 -4.39 11.43
CA ILE A 110 -14.78 -3.67 10.15
C ILE A 110 -13.48 -3.75 9.35
N LEU A 111 -12.35 -3.43 9.98
CA LEU A 111 -11.03 -3.47 9.35
C LEU A 111 -10.66 -4.87 8.84
N PHE A 112 -11.03 -5.91 9.60
CA PHE A 112 -10.83 -7.28 9.21
C PHE A 112 -11.74 -7.71 8.07
N LEU A 113 -13.00 -7.26 8.06
CA LEU A 113 -13.94 -7.49 6.97
C LEU A 113 -13.48 -6.85 5.65
N MET A 114 -12.75 -5.73 5.70
CA MET A 114 -12.24 -5.03 4.52
C MET A 114 -11.14 -5.79 3.76
N LEU A 115 -10.55 -6.85 4.32
CA LEU A 115 -9.37 -7.51 3.73
C LEU A 115 -9.56 -8.13 2.33
N PRO A 116 -10.74 -8.62 1.97
CA PRO A 116 -10.96 -9.12 0.62
C PRO A 116 -11.32 -8.01 -0.37
N PHE A 117 -11.38 -6.74 0.05
CA PHE A 117 -11.86 -5.62 -0.78
C PHE A 117 -10.79 -4.55 -0.99
N LEU A 118 -9.53 -4.94 -0.86
CA LEU A 118 -8.41 -4.02 -0.77
C LEU A 118 -7.99 -3.43 -2.12
N TYR A 119 -8.60 -3.89 -3.21
CA TYR A 119 -8.53 -3.29 -4.54
C TYR A 119 -9.44 -2.05 -4.65
N VAL A 120 -10.40 -1.89 -3.74
CA VAL A 120 -11.28 -0.72 -3.70
C VAL A 120 -10.49 0.47 -3.17
N LYS A 121 -10.41 1.53 -3.99
CA LYS A 121 -9.47 2.64 -3.75
C LYS A 121 -10.02 3.70 -2.80
N THR A 122 -11.34 3.80 -2.68
CA THR A 122 -11.98 4.84 -1.86
C THR A 122 -12.93 4.23 -0.84
N PHE A 123 -13.07 4.92 0.30
CA PHE A 123 -14.00 4.52 1.34
C PHE A 123 -15.47 4.63 0.89
N LYS A 124 -15.77 5.61 0.03
CA LYS A 124 -17.08 5.76 -0.59
C LYS A 124 -17.46 4.52 -1.40
N ASP A 125 -16.50 3.97 -2.15
CA ASP A 125 -16.73 2.76 -2.93
C ASP A 125 -16.89 1.53 -2.01
N LEU A 126 -16.14 1.46 -0.90
CA LEU A 126 -16.29 0.40 0.10
C LEU A 126 -17.69 0.39 0.73
N GLN A 127 -18.24 1.55 1.07
CA GLN A 127 -19.59 1.66 1.65
C GLN A 127 -20.69 1.13 0.72
N ASN A 128 -20.44 1.14 -0.59
CA ASN A 128 -21.40 0.68 -1.58
C ASN A 128 -21.34 -0.83 -1.83
N ILE A 129 -20.45 -1.58 -1.16
CA ILE A 129 -20.37 -3.03 -1.30
C ILE A 129 -21.62 -3.66 -0.68
N ARG A 130 -22.46 -4.23 -1.55
CA ARG A 130 -23.66 -4.95 -1.14
C ARG A 130 -23.31 -6.39 -0.84
N ILE A 131 -23.95 -6.94 0.17
CA ILE A 131 -23.70 -8.34 0.58
C ILE A 131 -24.17 -9.32 -0.50
N GLU A 132 -25.23 -8.97 -1.24
CA GLU A 132 -25.74 -9.76 -2.38
C GLU A 132 -24.76 -9.88 -3.56
N ASP A 133 -23.84 -8.93 -3.70
CA ASP A 133 -22.83 -8.92 -4.77
C ASP A 133 -21.59 -9.77 -4.44
N ILE A 134 -21.58 -10.40 -3.26
CA ILE A 134 -20.45 -11.19 -2.74
C ILE A 134 -20.81 -12.68 -2.79
N GLU A 135 -20.01 -13.42 -3.53
CA GLU A 135 -20.04 -14.88 -3.61
C GLU A 135 -18.86 -15.46 -2.83
N ILE A 136 -19.13 -16.44 -1.96
CA ILE A 136 -18.12 -17.12 -1.15
C ILE A 136 -18.07 -18.59 -1.55
N LEU A 137 -16.89 -19.04 -1.95
CA LEU A 137 -16.59 -20.44 -2.25
C LEU A 137 -15.67 -20.99 -1.16
N GLU A 138 -16.14 -21.98 -0.41
CA GLU A 138 -15.41 -22.58 0.68
C GLU A 138 -14.59 -23.79 0.23
N PHE A 139 -13.35 -23.87 0.70
CA PHE A 139 -12.44 -25.01 0.49
C PHE A 139 -11.84 -25.42 1.83
N ASN A 140 -11.29 -26.64 1.90
CA ASN A 140 -10.78 -27.25 3.14
C ASN A 140 -9.81 -26.36 3.96
N LYS A 141 -9.07 -25.47 3.30
CA LYS A 141 -8.05 -24.61 3.95
C LYS A 141 -8.14 -23.13 3.58
N CYS A 142 -9.19 -22.71 2.87
CA CYS A 142 -9.33 -21.32 2.46
C CYS A 142 -10.76 -21.02 1.98
N ILE A 143 -11.06 -19.74 1.86
CA ILE A 143 -12.21 -19.26 1.09
C ILE A 143 -11.73 -18.49 -0.13
N VAL A 144 -12.54 -18.53 -1.18
CA VAL A 144 -12.42 -17.63 -2.32
C VAL A 144 -13.63 -16.71 -2.28
N ILE A 145 -13.37 -15.41 -2.26
CA ILE A 145 -14.37 -14.37 -2.19
C ILE A 145 -14.37 -13.67 -3.54
N LYS A 146 -15.49 -13.76 -4.23
CA LYS A 146 -15.74 -13.05 -5.48
C LYS A 146 -16.71 -11.92 -5.19
N HIS A 147 -16.40 -10.72 -5.68
CA HIS A 147 -17.24 -9.56 -5.59
C HIS A 147 -17.44 -8.98 -6.97
N THR A 148 -18.71 -8.71 -7.28
CA THR A 148 -19.14 -8.12 -8.54
C THR A 148 -19.54 -6.68 -8.27
N ASN A 149 -18.82 -5.70 -8.82
CA ASN A 149 -19.25 -4.31 -8.67
C ASN A 149 -20.56 -4.10 -9.46
N PHE A 150 -21.65 -3.78 -8.77
CA PHE A 150 -22.95 -3.64 -9.42
C PHE A 150 -23.07 -2.46 -10.39
N LEU A 151 -22.24 -1.42 -10.21
CA LEU A 151 -22.25 -0.24 -11.08
C LEU A 151 -21.44 -0.46 -12.35
N THR A 152 -20.30 -1.16 -12.25
CA THR A 152 -19.36 -1.32 -13.37
C THR A 152 -19.40 -2.72 -14.00
N GLY A 153 -19.97 -3.70 -13.32
CA GLY A 153 -19.91 -5.12 -13.69
C GLY A 153 -18.56 -5.78 -13.44
N ASP A 154 -17.58 -5.06 -12.88
CA ASP A 154 -16.22 -5.57 -12.67
C ASP A 154 -16.20 -6.67 -11.62
N ASN A 155 -15.56 -7.79 -11.97
CA ASN A 155 -15.38 -8.91 -11.08
C ASN A 155 -14.00 -8.90 -10.44
N GLN A 156 -13.97 -9.08 -9.12
CA GLN A 156 -12.73 -9.21 -8.36
C GLN A 156 -12.80 -10.46 -7.50
N THR A 157 -11.75 -11.28 -7.54
CA THR A 157 -11.68 -12.55 -6.82
C THR A 157 -10.45 -12.59 -5.95
N ILE A 158 -10.62 -12.85 -4.66
CA ILE A 158 -9.54 -12.93 -3.67
C ILE A 158 -9.61 -14.26 -2.93
N LYS A 159 -8.46 -14.92 -2.82
CA LYS A 159 -8.28 -16.10 -1.97
C LYS A 159 -7.79 -15.68 -0.58
N MET A 160 -8.48 -16.15 0.45
CA MET A 160 -8.10 -15.95 1.85
C MET A 160 -7.86 -17.31 2.52
N GLY A 161 -6.60 -17.62 2.83
CA GLY A 161 -6.22 -18.88 3.48
C GLY A 161 -6.02 -18.80 4.99
N LYS A 162 -5.63 -17.63 5.50
CA LYS A 162 -5.37 -17.44 6.93
C LYS A 162 -6.56 -16.72 7.56
N PHE A 163 -6.98 -17.18 8.75
CA PHE A 163 -8.10 -16.62 9.53
C PHE A 163 -9.44 -16.56 8.77
N TYR A 164 -9.63 -17.45 7.80
CA TYR A 164 -10.81 -17.42 6.93
C TYR A 164 -12.09 -17.76 7.69
N LYS A 165 -12.01 -18.59 8.74
CA LYS A 165 -13.16 -19.01 9.53
C LYS A 165 -13.72 -17.85 10.36
N GLU A 166 -12.83 -17.09 10.98
CA GLU A 166 -13.14 -15.87 11.73
C GLU A 166 -13.72 -14.81 10.80
N TRP A 167 -13.18 -14.69 9.59
CA TRP A 167 -13.69 -13.74 8.62
C TRP A 167 -15.10 -14.12 8.18
N LEU A 168 -15.32 -15.40 7.87
CA LEU A 168 -16.61 -15.93 7.49
C LEU A 168 -17.65 -15.76 8.60
N TYR A 169 -17.25 -15.96 9.86
CA TYR A 169 -18.11 -15.71 11.02
C TYR A 169 -18.59 -14.25 11.07
N LEU A 170 -17.67 -13.29 10.98
CA LEU A 170 -18.01 -11.86 10.98
C LEU A 170 -18.87 -11.47 9.77
N PHE A 171 -18.57 -12.05 8.61
CA PHE A 171 -19.35 -11.82 7.40
C PHE A 171 -20.79 -12.32 7.57
N ASN A 172 -20.97 -13.51 8.14
CA ASN A 172 -22.30 -14.07 8.39
C ASN A 172 -23.09 -13.25 9.42
N LEU A 173 -22.43 -12.71 10.44
CA LEU A 173 -23.06 -11.78 11.39
C LEU A 173 -23.54 -10.49 10.70
N ALA A 174 -22.74 -9.92 9.80
CA ALA A 174 -23.11 -8.73 9.03
C ALA A 174 -24.24 -9.05 8.04
N LYS A 175 -24.14 -10.18 7.32
CA LYS A 175 -25.12 -10.67 6.34
C LYS A 175 -26.50 -10.88 6.94
N ALA A 176 -26.59 -11.30 8.20
CA ALA A 176 -27.87 -11.49 8.87
C ALA A 176 -28.61 -10.18 9.20
N LYS A 177 -27.92 -9.04 9.21
CA LYS A 177 -28.44 -7.77 9.76
C LYS A 177 -28.49 -6.64 8.75
N GLU A 178 -27.58 -6.63 7.77
CA GLU A 178 -27.31 -5.46 6.95
C GLU A 178 -27.43 -5.76 5.45
N LYS A 179 -27.81 -4.76 4.66
CA LYS A 179 -27.78 -4.84 3.18
C LYS A 179 -26.39 -4.57 2.61
N PHE A 180 -25.67 -3.63 3.22
CA PHE A 180 -24.34 -3.20 2.83
C PHE A 180 -23.32 -3.70 3.86
N LEU A 181 -22.21 -4.25 3.39
CA LEU A 181 -21.22 -4.87 4.27
C LEU A 181 -20.57 -3.87 5.23
N PHE A 182 -20.40 -2.62 4.79
CA PHE A 182 -19.67 -1.57 5.52
C PHE A 182 -20.56 -0.41 5.96
N VAL A 183 -21.86 -0.64 6.18
CA VAL A 183 -22.80 0.44 6.56
C VAL A 183 -22.39 1.17 7.84
N ASN A 184 -21.81 0.44 8.80
CA ASN A 184 -21.34 0.95 10.09
C ASN A 184 -19.91 1.52 10.04
N ALA A 185 -19.30 1.57 8.85
CA ALA A 185 -17.98 2.15 8.68
C ALA A 185 -18.04 3.69 8.68
N SER A 186 -19.15 4.29 8.21
CA SER A 186 -19.36 5.74 8.11
C SER A 186 -19.47 6.45 9.47
N SER A 187 -20.30 5.92 10.39
CA SER A 187 -20.46 6.41 11.76
C SER A 187 -19.17 6.34 12.57
N ASN A 188 -18.27 5.43 12.19
CA ASN A 188 -16.96 5.27 12.78
C ASN A 188 -15.85 5.98 12.00
N TYR A 189 -16.06 6.56 10.82
CA TYR A 189 -14.97 7.06 9.97
C TYR A 189 -14.26 8.29 10.56
N THR A 190 -15.03 9.20 11.17
CA THR A 190 -14.46 10.37 11.87
C THR A 190 -13.68 9.92 13.10
N LEU A 191 -14.24 8.98 13.88
CA LEU A 191 -13.58 8.39 15.05
C LEU A 191 -12.35 7.55 14.65
N PHE A 192 -12.43 6.87 13.50
CA PHE A 192 -11.39 6.05 12.88
C PHE A 192 -10.19 6.92 12.56
N ASN A 193 -10.37 7.99 11.80
CA ASN A 193 -9.30 8.93 11.51
C ASN A 193 -8.82 9.63 12.79
N GLN A 194 -9.70 10.18 13.63
CA GLN A 194 -9.25 10.93 14.81
C GLN A 194 -8.50 10.08 15.86
N LYS A 195 -8.89 8.82 16.09
CA LYS A 195 -8.26 7.96 17.10
C LYS A 195 -7.07 7.16 16.57
N LEU A 196 -7.08 6.74 15.30
CA LEU A 196 -5.95 5.99 14.73
C LEU A 196 -4.90 6.89 14.11
N ASP A 197 -5.23 8.05 13.55
CA ASP A 197 -4.25 8.90 12.86
C ASP A 197 -3.10 9.34 13.79
N PRO A 198 -3.33 9.83 15.03
CA PRO A 198 -2.24 10.14 15.96
C PRO A 198 -1.42 8.91 16.36
N TYR A 199 -2.04 7.71 16.38
CA TYR A 199 -1.37 6.48 16.79
C TYR A 199 -0.55 5.86 15.66
N LEU A 200 -1.13 5.76 14.46
CA LEU A 200 -0.54 5.21 13.26
C LEU A 200 0.56 6.12 12.69
N CYS A 201 0.44 7.44 12.86
CA CYS A 201 1.51 8.38 12.59
C CYS A 201 2.79 8.06 13.38
N ASN A 202 2.69 7.50 14.60
CA ASN A 202 3.88 7.06 15.36
C ASN A 202 4.61 5.87 14.71
N PHE A 203 3.96 5.16 13.78
CA PHE A 203 4.54 4.03 13.03
C PHE A 203 4.83 4.37 11.57
N THR A 204 4.59 5.62 11.15
CA THR A 204 4.80 6.05 9.76
C THR A 204 5.50 7.39 9.68
N ASN A 205 6.66 7.45 9.00
CA ASN A 205 7.50 8.65 8.94
C ASN A 205 6.98 9.78 8.02
N LYS A 206 5.75 9.71 7.48
CA LYS A 206 5.18 10.70 6.53
C LYS A 206 3.66 10.72 6.63
N GLU A 207 3.05 11.88 6.33
CA GLU A 207 1.61 12.04 6.14
C GLU A 207 1.00 10.84 5.39
N THR A 208 -0.03 10.29 5.99
CA THR A 208 -0.57 8.97 5.70
C THR A 208 -1.80 9.10 4.81
N SER A 209 -1.74 8.50 3.62
CA SER A 209 -2.93 8.35 2.77
C SER A 209 -3.89 7.32 3.38
N ASN A 210 -5.19 7.45 3.14
CA ASN A 210 -6.25 6.53 3.60
C ASN A 210 -5.94 5.03 3.32
N THR A 211 -5.10 4.74 2.33
CA THR A 211 -4.66 3.40 1.92
C THR A 211 -3.50 2.79 2.72
N LYS A 212 -2.73 3.59 3.48
CA LYS A 212 -1.60 3.07 4.29
C LYS A 212 -2.07 2.31 5.53
N TYR A 213 -3.18 2.70 6.17
CA TYR A 213 -3.73 2.03 7.36
C TYR A 213 -4.23 0.62 7.07
N ILE A 214 -4.89 0.49 5.93
CA ILE A 214 -5.28 -0.79 5.37
C ILE A 214 -4.06 -1.68 5.07
N THR A 215 -2.97 -1.08 4.58
CA THR A 215 -1.70 -1.79 4.34
C THR A 215 -1.06 -2.25 5.66
N ILE A 216 -1.18 -1.45 6.71
CA ILE A 216 -0.74 -1.81 8.05
C ILE A 216 -1.54 -3.01 8.58
N ILE A 217 -2.88 -3.04 8.41
CA ILE A 217 -3.73 -4.16 8.84
C ILE A 217 -3.50 -5.42 7.98
N LYS A 218 -3.25 -5.26 6.68
CA LYS A 218 -2.79 -6.38 5.82
C LYS A 218 -1.51 -7.01 6.38
N ASN A 219 -0.50 -6.18 6.65
CA ASN A 219 0.79 -6.64 7.16
C ASN A 219 0.63 -7.26 8.55
N ALA A 220 -0.20 -6.65 9.39
CA ALA A 220 -0.57 -7.13 10.69
C ALA A 220 -1.05 -8.57 10.65
N LEU A 221 -2.00 -8.89 9.79
CA LEU A 221 -2.57 -10.23 9.70
C LEU A 221 -1.66 -11.22 8.99
N LYS A 222 -0.92 -10.75 7.98
CA LYS A 222 0.10 -11.56 7.30
C LYS A 222 1.11 -12.11 8.31
N TYR A 223 1.61 -11.26 9.21
CA TYR A 223 2.66 -11.61 10.17
C TYR A 223 2.13 -12.07 11.55
N SER A 224 0.88 -11.78 11.90
CA SER A 224 0.31 -12.18 13.19
C SER A 224 0.25 -13.70 13.35
N LYS A 225 0.70 -14.23 14.49
CA LYS A 225 0.50 -15.65 14.83
C LYS A 225 -0.90 -15.94 15.38
N LYS A 226 -1.60 -14.90 15.85
CA LYS A 226 -2.92 -14.98 16.48
C LYS A 226 -4.00 -14.32 15.65
N THR A 227 -5.21 -14.86 15.69
CA THR A 227 -6.38 -14.28 15.03
C THR A 227 -6.92 -13.12 15.89
N ILE A 228 -7.70 -12.20 15.29
CA ILE A 228 -8.42 -11.18 16.09
C ILE A 228 -9.30 -11.85 17.16
N PHE A 229 -9.84 -13.05 16.91
CA PHE A 229 -10.69 -13.77 17.85
C PHE A 229 -9.92 -14.41 19.01
N GLU A 230 -8.63 -14.68 18.84
CA GLU A 230 -7.75 -15.16 19.92
C GLU A 230 -7.19 -14.00 20.75
N ILE A 231 -7.27 -12.79 20.21
CA ILE A 231 -6.91 -11.55 20.89
C ILE A 231 -8.12 -11.01 21.70
N LEU A 232 -9.34 -11.53 21.45
CA LEU A 232 -10.63 -11.09 22.01
C LEU A 232 -11.38 -12.15 22.83
#